data_AF-A0A819HCN1-F1
#
_entry.id   AF-A0A819HCN1-F1
#
_cell.length_a   1.000
_cell.length_b   1.000
_cell.length_c   1.000
_cell.angle_alpha   90.00
_cell.angle_beta   90.00
_cell.angle_gamma   90.00
#
_symmetry.space_group_name_H-M   'P 1'
#
loop_
_entity.id
_entity.type
_entity.pdbx_description
1 polymer ?
#
loop_
_entity_poly.entity_id
_entity_poly.type
_entity_poly.pdbx_seq_one_letter_code
_entity_poly.pdbx_strand_id
1 'polypeptide(L)'
;YVGHHGEINIDQAHRGYTLASDTNGYLSINPLYMKLVPTDGYFSGQLGYGYRSFEAFIDAVADLNAKKVDMNTCDIKLATIGTTLQETAILEAGRISLDNLSTMVEIIYENDTSLIPLELKLLK
;
A
#
# COMPACT_ATOMS: atom_id res chain seq x y z
N TYR A 1 -3.54 0.30 -15.14
CA TYR A 1 -5.00 0.10 -15.06
C TYR A 1 -5.66 0.99 -16.09
N VAL A 2 -6.59 0.46 -16.89
CA VAL A 2 -7.30 1.21 -17.93
C VAL A 2 -8.79 1.19 -17.59
N GLY A 3 -9.36 2.37 -17.35
CA GLY A 3 -10.79 2.58 -17.16
C GLY A 3 -11.42 3.24 -18.37
N HIS A 4 -12.75 3.40 -18.36
CA HIS A 4 -13.47 3.97 -19.50
C HIS A 4 -13.09 5.43 -19.83
N HIS A 5 -12.61 6.20 -18.85
CA HIS A 5 -12.32 7.64 -18.98
C HIS A 5 -10.83 8.01 -18.82
N GLY A 6 -9.96 7.01 -18.87
CA GLY A 6 -8.54 7.24 -18.69
C GLY A 6 -7.78 6.00 -18.25
N GLU A 7 -6.47 6.16 -18.17
CA GLU A 7 -5.54 5.13 -17.78
C GLU A 7 -4.58 5.64 -16.72
N ILE A 8 -4.21 4.74 -15.83
CA ILE A 8 -3.17 4.92 -14.82
C ILE A 8 -2.05 3.94 -15.16
N ASN A 9 -0.87 4.48 -15.41
CA ASN A 9 0.35 3.70 -15.60
C ASN A 9 1.25 3.89 -14.38
N ILE A 10 1.67 2.77 -13.80
CA ILE A 10 2.55 2.73 -12.63
C ILE A 10 3.79 1.95 -13.05
N ASP A 11 4.93 2.61 -13.02
CA ASP A 11 6.24 2.03 -13.26
C ASP A 11 6.98 1.99 -11.92
N GLN A 12 6.94 0.84 -11.25
CA GLN A 12 7.65 0.69 -9.96
C GLN A 12 9.18 0.76 -10.11
N ALA A 13 9.74 0.32 -11.25
CA ALA A 13 11.19 0.34 -11.46
C ALA A 13 11.74 1.77 -11.54
N HIS A 14 11.01 2.65 -12.21
CA HIS A 14 11.35 4.07 -12.33
C HIS A 14 10.60 4.95 -11.33
N ARG A 15 9.78 4.35 -10.45
CA ARG A 15 8.86 5.04 -9.52
C ARG A 15 8.02 6.09 -10.24
N GLY A 16 7.58 5.77 -11.45
CA GLY A 16 6.71 6.59 -12.27
C GLY A 16 5.26 6.31 -11.93
N TYR A 17 4.46 7.36 -11.79
CA TYR A 17 3.01 7.27 -11.74
C TYR A 17 2.47 8.31 -12.70
N THR A 18 1.80 7.85 -13.75
CA THR A 18 1.23 8.72 -14.78
C THR A 18 -0.25 8.41 -14.94
N LEU A 19 -1.04 9.47 -15.11
CA LEU A 19 -2.47 9.43 -15.38
C LEU A 19 -2.69 10.08 -16.72
N ALA A 20 -3.38 9.41 -17.63
CA ALA A 20 -4.03 10.06 -18.76
C ALA A 20 -5.53 10.01 -18.53
N SER A 21 -6.22 11.15 -18.64
CA SER A 21 -7.68 11.22 -18.49
C SER A 21 -8.27 12.18 -19.51
N ASP A 22 -9.53 11.94 -19.89
CA ASP A 22 -10.25 12.80 -20.82
C ASP A 22 -10.44 14.23 -20.27
N THR A 23 -10.52 14.37 -18.95
CA THR A 23 -10.80 15.65 -18.28
C THR A 23 -9.55 16.49 -18.05
N ASN A 24 -8.48 15.87 -17.55
CA ASN A 24 -7.27 16.58 -17.10
C ASN A 24 -6.05 16.31 -18.00
N GLY A 25 -6.21 15.54 -19.08
CA GLY A 25 -5.13 15.17 -19.97
C GLY A 25 -4.10 14.25 -19.30
N TYR A 26 -2.86 14.33 -19.77
CA TYR A 26 -1.73 13.56 -19.23
C TYR A 26 -1.07 14.29 -18.05
N LEU A 27 -0.91 13.58 -16.94
CA LEU A 27 -0.32 14.05 -15.69
C LEU A 27 0.71 13.04 -15.19
N SER A 28 1.88 13.52 -14.80
CA SER A 28 2.81 12.75 -13.99
C SER A 28 2.46 13.01 -12.52
N ILE A 29 1.64 12.14 -11.94
CA ILE A 29 1.21 12.21 -10.54
C ILE A 29 2.32 11.60 -9.69
N ASN A 30 3.54 12.12 -9.78
CA ASN A 30 4.65 11.60 -9.01
C ASN A 30 4.63 12.24 -7.61
N PRO A 31 4.04 11.60 -6.59
CA PRO A 31 3.74 12.28 -5.35
C PRO A 31 4.84 11.95 -4.33
N LEU A 32 6.05 12.50 -4.49
CA LEU A 32 7.09 12.58 -3.43
C LEU A 32 8.15 11.46 -3.36
N TYR A 33 8.97 11.26 -4.41
CA TYR A 33 10.17 10.40 -4.27
C TYR A 33 11.40 11.09 -3.66
N MET A 34 11.21 11.96 -2.66
CA MET A 34 12.27 12.75 -2.01
C MET A 34 12.84 13.87 -2.91
N LYS A 35 12.73 15.13 -2.47
CA LYS A 35 13.47 16.23 -3.07
C LYS A 35 14.94 16.10 -2.65
N LEU A 36 15.74 15.44 -3.48
CA LEU A 36 17.17 15.22 -3.23
C LEU A 36 18.00 16.51 -3.38
N VAL A 37 17.47 17.50 -4.10
CA VAL A 37 18.12 18.80 -4.27
C VAL A 37 17.86 19.67 -3.04
N PRO A 38 18.89 20.15 -2.33
CA PRO A 38 18.71 21.02 -1.18
C PRO A 38 18.05 22.34 -1.59
N THR A 39 17.28 22.93 -0.68
CA THR A 39 16.76 24.30 -0.80
C THR A 39 17.63 25.16 0.09
N ASP A 40 18.29 26.16 -0.49
CA ASP A 40 19.21 27.06 0.22
C ASP A 40 20.33 26.33 1.01
N GLY A 41 20.78 25.19 0.50
CA GLY A 41 21.79 24.35 1.15
C GLY A 41 21.26 23.44 2.26
N TYR A 42 19.96 23.49 2.56
CA TYR A 42 19.31 22.66 3.58
C TYR A 42 18.60 21.44 3.00
N PHE A 43 18.54 20.39 3.80
CA PHE A 43 17.76 19.20 3.51
C PHE A 43 16.29 19.56 3.23
N SER A 44 15.75 19.03 2.13
CA SER A 44 14.37 19.31 1.67
C SER A 44 13.54 18.03 1.46
N GLY A 45 14.06 16.88 1.91
CA GLY A 45 13.39 15.59 1.78
C GLY A 45 12.43 15.26 2.92
N GLN A 46 12.33 16.10 3.96
CA GLN A 46 11.51 15.88 5.15
C GLN A 46 10.02 15.79 4.87
N LEU A 47 9.55 16.39 3.76
CA LEU A 47 8.16 16.29 3.32
C LEU A 47 7.90 15.02 2.48
N GLY A 48 8.93 14.23 2.20
CA GLY A 48 8.80 12.97 1.48
C GLY A 48 8.01 11.94 2.29
N TYR A 49 7.28 11.07 1.59
CA TYR A 49 6.41 10.07 2.23
C TYR A 49 7.18 9.19 3.24
N GLY A 50 8.46 8.86 2.99
CA GLY A 50 9.27 8.09 3.94
C GLY A 50 9.34 8.74 5.33
N TYR A 51 9.75 10.01 5.41
CA TYR A 51 9.84 10.73 6.69
C TYR A 51 8.48 10.97 7.33
N ARG A 52 7.49 11.39 6.53
CA ARG A 52 6.12 11.63 7.01
C ARG A 52 5.43 10.37 7.53
N SER A 53 5.72 9.22 6.94
CA SER A 53 5.17 7.93 7.39
C SER A 53 5.76 7.52 8.73
N PHE A 54 7.07 7.74 8.94
CA PHE A 54 7.70 7.49 10.24
C PHE A 54 7.17 8.43 11.32
N GLU A 55 7.04 9.71 11.03
CA GLU A 55 6.42 10.69 11.94
C GLU A 55 5.01 10.25 12.35
N ALA A 56 4.14 9.95 11.36
CA ALA A 56 2.78 9.50 11.62
C ALA A 56 2.71 8.19 12.44
N PHE A 57 3.65 7.26 12.20
CA PHE A 57 3.75 6.04 12.99
C PHE A 57 4.12 6.32 14.46
N ILE A 58 5.13 7.15 14.70
CA ILE A 58 5.57 7.49 16.07
C ILE A 58 4.45 8.22 16.83
N ASP A 59 3.78 9.17 16.18
CA ASP A 59 2.66 9.90 16.77
C ASP A 59 1.51 8.97 17.16
N ALA A 60 1.15 8.03 16.27
CA ALA A 60 0.10 7.05 16.55
C ALA A 60 0.48 6.13 17.73
N VAL A 61 1.73 5.68 17.82
CA VAL A 61 2.22 4.88 18.95
C VAL A 61 2.15 5.66 20.26
N ALA A 62 2.55 6.93 20.25
CA ALA A 62 2.48 7.80 21.43
C ALA A 62 1.03 7.98 21.91
N ASP A 63 0.11 8.26 20.98
CA ASP A 63 -1.31 8.44 21.31
C ASP A 63 -2.00 7.14 21.75
N LEU A 64 -1.63 5.99 21.18
CA LEU A 64 -2.13 4.68 21.59
C LEU A 64 -1.67 4.35 23.01
N ASN A 65 -0.38 4.58 23.33
CA ASN A 65 0.17 4.38 24.68
C ASN A 65 -0.47 5.32 25.71
N ALA A 66 -0.79 6.54 25.30
CA ALA A 66 -1.53 7.51 26.11
C ALA A 66 -3.04 7.24 26.18
N LYS A 67 -3.54 6.18 25.52
CA LYS A 67 -4.96 5.81 25.43
C LYS A 67 -5.86 6.92 24.87
N LYS A 68 -5.34 7.76 23.97
CA LYS A 68 -6.10 8.80 23.28
C LYS A 68 -6.82 8.30 22.03
N VAL A 69 -6.29 7.23 21.43
CA VAL A 69 -6.83 6.55 20.24
C VAL A 69 -6.85 5.04 20.47
N ASP A 70 -7.59 4.32 19.63
CA ASP A 70 -7.59 2.85 19.58
C ASP A 70 -6.95 2.33 18.28
N MET A 71 -6.79 1.01 18.17
CA MET A 71 -6.17 0.40 16.99
C MET A 71 -7.02 0.61 15.73
N ASN A 72 -8.35 0.63 15.84
CA ASN A 72 -9.22 0.90 14.70
C ASN A 72 -8.95 2.28 14.10
N THR A 73 -8.67 3.28 14.95
CA THR A 73 -8.27 4.63 14.50
C THR A 73 -6.92 4.62 13.78
N CYS A 74 -5.97 3.78 14.24
CA CYS A 74 -4.67 3.61 13.61
C CYS A 74 -4.79 2.92 12.24
N ASP A 75 -5.61 1.89 12.12
CA ASP A 75 -5.84 1.12 10.88
C ASP A 75 -6.37 2.00 9.73
N ILE A 76 -7.11 3.06 10.04
CA ILE A 76 -7.61 4.01 9.02
C ILE A 76 -6.47 4.82 8.39
N LYS A 77 -5.35 5.01 9.10
CA LYS A 77 -4.31 5.98 8.73
C LYS A 77 -2.96 5.34 8.41
N LEU A 78 -2.70 4.15 8.92
CA LEU A 78 -1.40 3.49 8.84
C LEU A 78 -1.56 2.09 8.23
N ALA A 79 -0.53 1.64 7.54
CA ALA A 79 -0.40 0.25 7.11
C ALA A 79 -0.03 -0.63 8.32
N THR A 80 -1.01 -0.90 9.19
CA THR A 80 -0.84 -1.82 10.34
C THR A 80 -0.90 -3.27 9.87
N ILE A 81 -0.46 -4.20 10.73
CA ILE A 81 -0.56 -5.65 10.47
C ILE A 81 -2.00 -6.06 10.13
N GLY A 82 -3.00 -5.45 10.79
CA GLY A 82 -4.42 -5.73 10.52
C GLY A 82 -4.81 -5.39 9.09
N THR A 83 -4.40 -4.22 8.61
CA THR A 83 -4.70 -3.75 7.24
C THR A 83 -3.90 -4.47 6.15
N THR A 84 -2.70 -4.99 6.46
CA THR A 84 -1.82 -5.64 5.48
C THR A 84 -2.03 -7.15 5.40
N LEU A 85 -2.93 -7.73 6.20
CA LEU A 85 -3.12 -9.17 6.27
C LEU A 85 -3.60 -9.77 4.93
N GLN A 86 -4.53 -9.11 4.25
CA GLN A 86 -5.04 -9.55 2.94
C GLN A 86 -3.94 -9.53 1.87
N GLU A 87 -3.16 -8.45 1.82
CA GLU A 87 -2.02 -8.34 0.91
C GLU A 87 -0.99 -9.43 1.19
N THR A 88 -0.70 -9.68 2.46
CA THR A 88 0.21 -10.76 2.88
C THR A 88 -0.31 -12.14 2.45
N ALA A 89 -1.61 -12.39 2.57
CA ALA A 89 -2.21 -13.64 2.12
C ALA A 89 -2.11 -13.84 0.60
N ILE A 90 -2.23 -12.76 -0.19
CA ILE A 90 -2.03 -12.79 -1.65
C ILE A 90 -0.57 -13.13 -1.98
N LEU A 91 0.39 -12.49 -1.29
CA LEU A 91 1.81 -12.76 -1.51
C LEU A 91 2.18 -14.21 -1.17
N GLU A 92 1.66 -14.72 -0.06
CA GLU A 92 1.88 -16.09 0.37
C GLU A 92 1.21 -17.11 -0.58
N ALA A 93 -0.02 -16.84 -1.01
CA ALA A 93 -0.69 -17.66 -2.03
C ALA A 93 0.12 -17.71 -3.34
N GLY A 94 0.70 -16.58 -3.75
CA GLY A 94 1.60 -16.52 -4.90
C GLY A 94 2.86 -17.36 -4.73
N ARG A 95 3.49 -17.30 -3.54
CA ARG A 95 4.67 -18.14 -3.21
C ARG A 95 4.32 -19.62 -3.28
N ILE A 96 3.24 -20.03 -2.60
CA ILE A 96 2.75 -21.42 -2.60
C ILE A 96 2.45 -21.88 -4.03
N SER A 97 1.80 -21.05 -4.85
CA SER A 97 1.51 -21.37 -6.25
C SER A 97 2.79 -21.65 -7.06
N LEU A 98 3.78 -20.76 -6.94
CA LEU A 98 5.06 -20.92 -7.63
C LEU A 98 5.83 -22.17 -7.20
N ASP A 99 5.77 -22.50 -5.90
CA ASP A 99 6.38 -23.74 -5.36
C ASP A 99 5.67 -25.00 -5.84
N ASN A 100 4.43 -24.88 -6.31
CA ASN A 100 3.58 -25.98 -6.77
C ASN A 100 3.26 -25.87 -8.26
N LEU A 101 4.23 -25.57 -9.12
CA LEU A 101 4.08 -25.57 -10.58
C LEU A 101 2.95 -24.65 -11.10
N SER A 102 2.81 -23.47 -10.49
CA SER A 102 1.76 -22.49 -10.81
C SER A 102 0.34 -23.01 -10.58
N THR A 103 0.17 -23.93 -9.63
CA THR A 103 -1.14 -24.44 -9.21
C THR A 103 -1.96 -23.35 -8.52
N MET A 104 -3.28 -23.41 -8.67
CA MET A 104 -4.19 -22.44 -8.05
C MET A 104 -4.20 -22.59 -6.51
N VAL A 105 -4.16 -21.45 -5.82
CA VAL A 105 -4.32 -21.36 -4.36
C VAL A 105 -5.56 -20.52 -4.06
N GLU A 106 -6.51 -21.10 -3.35
CA GLU A 106 -7.71 -20.43 -2.88
C GLU A 106 -7.44 -19.79 -1.51
N ILE A 107 -7.75 -18.50 -1.38
CA ILE A 107 -7.72 -17.80 -0.09
C ILE A 107 -9.12 -17.93 0.51
N ILE A 108 -9.25 -18.65 1.62
CA ILE A 108 -10.51 -18.97 2.27
C ILE A 108 -10.87 -17.85 3.24
N TYR A 109 -12.11 -17.36 3.13
CA TYR A 109 -12.72 -16.38 4.03
C TYR A 109 -13.93 -17.01 4.72
N GLU A 110 -14.33 -16.45 5.86
CA GLU A 110 -15.53 -16.91 6.58
C GLU A 110 -16.81 -16.75 5.73
N ASN A 111 -16.90 -15.67 4.97
CA ASN A 111 -18.01 -15.31 4.10
C ASN A 111 -17.55 -14.22 3.11
N ASP A 112 -18.41 -13.88 2.14
CA ASP A 112 -18.13 -12.93 1.06
C ASP A 112 -17.84 -11.49 1.52
N THR A 113 -18.17 -11.15 2.77
CA THR A 113 -17.91 -9.82 3.34
C THR A 113 -16.72 -9.81 4.29
N SER A 114 -16.15 -10.96 4.61
CA SER A 114 -15.03 -11.05 5.54
C SER A 114 -13.74 -10.60 4.86
N LEU A 115 -13.01 -9.71 5.53
CA LEU A 115 -11.72 -9.20 5.08
C LEU A 115 -10.55 -9.97 5.71
N ILE A 116 -10.82 -10.94 6.58
CA ILE A 116 -9.78 -11.67 7.32
C ILE A 116 -9.60 -13.05 6.66
N PRO A 117 -8.44 -13.31 6.04
CA PRO A 117 -8.11 -14.63 5.51
C PRO A 117 -8.05 -15.67 6.64
N LEU A 118 -8.68 -16.82 6.44
CA LEU A 118 -8.68 -17.93 7.40
C LEU A 118 -7.65 -19.00 7.03
N GLU A 119 -7.56 -19.35 5.75
CA GLU A 119 -6.73 -20.45 5.26
C GLU A 119 -6.29 -20.21 3.81
N LEU A 120 -5.16 -20.80 3.42
CA LEU A 120 -4.70 -20.90 2.03
C LEU A 120 -4.77 -22.36 1.58
N LYS A 121 -5.60 -22.64 0.57
CA LYS A 121 -5.86 -24.00 0.10
C LYS A 121 -5.36 -24.22 -1.32
N LEU A 122 -4.41 -25.14 -1.48
CA LEU A 122 -3.95 -25.56 -2.80
C LEU A 122 -5.02 -26.44 -3.48
N LEU A 123 -5.44 -26.06 -4.68
CA LEU A 123 -6.41 -26.81 -5.47
C LEU A 123 -5.65 -27.76 -6.41
N LYS A 124 -5.77 -29.07 -6.17
CA LYS A 124 -5.15 -30.12 -6.98
C LYS A 124 -5.98 -30.48 -8.20
#